data_AF-A0A4V2E8J3-F1
#
_entry.id   AF-A0A4V2E8J3-F1
#
_cell.length_a   1.000
_cell.length_b   1.000
_cell.length_c   1.000
_cell.angle_alpha   90.00
_cell.angle_beta   90.00
_cell.angle_gamma   90.00
#
_symmetry.space_group_name_H-M   'P 1'
#
loop_
_entity.id
_entity.type
_entity.pdbx_description
1 polymer ?
#
loop_
_entity_poly.entity_id
_entity_poly.type
_entity_poly.pdbx_seq_one_letter_code
_entity_poly.pdbx_strand_id
1 'polypeptide(L)'
;MTKASASSSVIYSNSPSGPIREPAGFSPSGHVGGIIFFVNGSNDALSTVLRNVLGDQVTERDSHKTLGEYRAELIATELASAKAREAALRVEIARLKLESASAADTQVQIEGLRLAVDLEREARQQADLAAADAQELLDAARQDRPPPRVGKIREEIEVVLAALIPKVRLMRDSLDVVAAGFSVGLYRGPAKLRTAIGRLPPPWKKLKGLEQWWERHMSDGQDDAGRIYVRFSTTDRIWDVLISHKSEQSRDITWLARQ
;
A
#
# COMPACT_ATOMS: atom_id res chain seq x y z
N MET A 1 14.91 27.65 28.60
CA MET A 1 14.00 27.51 27.44
C MET A 1 14.53 26.39 26.58
N THR A 2 14.07 25.17 26.84
CA THR A 2 14.64 23.94 26.26
C THR A 2 13.49 23.22 25.55
N LYS A 3 13.55 23.18 24.22
CA LYS A 3 12.51 22.58 23.37
C LYS A 3 12.58 21.07 23.46
N ALA A 4 11.45 20.46 23.83
CA ALA A 4 11.22 19.03 23.79
C ALA A 4 11.03 18.57 22.34
N SER A 5 11.69 17.47 21.98
CA SER A 5 11.58 16.79 20.69
C SER A 5 10.57 15.66 20.83
N ALA A 6 9.48 15.69 20.05
CA ALA A 6 8.46 14.66 20.05
C ALA A 6 8.73 13.65 18.93
N SER A 7 9.03 12.41 19.31
CA SER A 7 9.12 11.25 18.41
C SER A 7 7.73 10.83 17.95
N SER A 8 7.47 10.88 16.64
CA SER A 8 6.30 10.23 16.03
C SER A 8 6.64 8.77 15.71
N SER A 9 5.99 7.85 16.40
CA SER A 9 5.98 6.43 16.08
C SER A 9 4.91 6.15 15.02
N VAL A 10 5.34 5.72 13.84
CA VAL A 10 4.47 5.20 12.77
C VAL A 10 4.04 3.78 13.13
N ILE A 11 2.73 3.57 13.35
CA ILE A 11 2.13 2.25 13.54
C ILE A 11 1.66 1.75 12.18
N TYR A 12 2.27 0.68 11.68
CA TYR A 12 1.78 -0.08 10.54
C TYR A 12 0.72 -1.10 11.02
N SER A 13 -0.54 -0.89 10.64
CA SER A 13 -1.58 -1.91 10.77
C SER A 13 -1.67 -2.74 9.49
N ASN A 14 -1.18 -3.98 9.56
CA ASN A 14 -1.42 -5.02 8.57
C ASN A 14 -2.87 -5.53 8.70
N SER A 15 -3.70 -5.33 7.69
CA SER A 15 -5.01 -5.99 7.56
C SER A 15 -4.89 -7.14 6.55
N PRO A 16 -5.16 -8.41 6.93
CA PRO A 16 -5.27 -9.49 5.97
C PRO A 16 -6.64 -9.44 5.29
N SER A 17 -6.60 -9.29 3.97
CA SER A 17 -7.72 -9.47 3.05
C SER A 17 -8.16 -10.93 3.03
N GLY A 18 -9.26 -11.23 3.74
CA GLY A 18 -9.99 -12.49 3.62
C GLY A 18 -11.04 -12.43 2.50
N PRO A 19 -11.35 -13.56 1.85
CA PRO A 19 -12.35 -13.61 0.78
C PRO A 19 -13.76 -13.41 1.31
N ILE A 20 -14.49 -12.49 0.68
CA ILE A 20 -15.90 -12.20 0.92
C ILE A 20 -16.72 -13.41 0.46
N ARG A 21 -17.30 -14.15 1.41
CA ARG A 21 -18.34 -15.15 1.13
C ARG A 21 -19.67 -14.43 0.96
N GLU A 22 -20.28 -14.59 -0.22
CA GLU A 22 -21.65 -14.17 -0.51
C GLU A 22 -22.64 -14.85 0.44
N PRO A 23 -23.59 -14.13 1.06
CA PRO A 23 -24.69 -14.75 1.76
C PRO A 23 -25.70 -15.29 0.74
N ALA A 24 -25.92 -16.60 0.80
CA ALA A 24 -26.97 -17.30 0.08
C ALA A 24 -28.34 -16.67 0.38
N GLY A 25 -29.10 -16.42 -0.69
CA GLY A 25 -30.44 -15.85 -0.64
C GLY A 25 -31.38 -16.66 0.25
N PHE A 26 -31.91 -16.02 1.28
CA PHE A 26 -33.01 -16.54 2.08
C PHE A 26 -34.31 -16.05 1.46
N SER A 27 -35.04 -16.96 0.83
CA SER A 27 -36.34 -16.74 0.23
C SER A 27 -37.44 -17.07 1.25
N PRO A 28 -38.22 -16.09 1.76
CA PRO A 28 -39.36 -16.40 2.63
C PRO A 28 -40.58 -16.73 1.77
N SER A 29 -40.67 -17.97 1.29
CA SER A 29 -41.94 -18.53 0.80
C SER A 29 -42.84 -18.80 1.99
N GLY A 30 -43.99 -18.14 2.02
CA GLY A 30 -44.91 -18.12 3.15
C GLY A 30 -45.58 -19.45 3.48
N HIS A 31 -46.24 -19.44 4.63
CA HIS A 31 -47.59 -19.97 4.86
C HIS A 31 -48.04 -19.44 6.23
N VAL A 32 -48.71 -18.28 6.23
CA VAL A 32 -49.47 -17.84 7.40
C VAL A 32 -50.78 -18.63 7.37
N GLY A 33 -50.81 -19.75 8.11
CA GLY A 33 -52.03 -20.51 8.35
C GLY A 33 -53.02 -19.65 9.14
N GLY A 34 -53.91 -18.98 8.43
CA GLY A 34 -55.08 -18.34 9.02
C GLY A 34 -56.01 -19.42 9.56
N ILE A 35 -56.03 -19.60 10.88
CA ILE A 35 -57.07 -20.39 11.54
C ILE A 35 -58.33 -19.52 11.58
N ILE A 36 -59.19 -19.68 10.57
CA ILE A 36 -60.54 -19.11 10.56
C ILE A 36 -61.42 -20.06 11.37
N PHE A 37 -61.75 -19.69 12.61
CA PHE A 37 -62.83 -20.33 13.34
C PHE A 37 -64.18 -19.85 12.79
N PHE A 38 -64.83 -20.66 11.97
CA PHE A 38 -66.26 -20.53 11.70
C PHE A 38 -67.04 -21.01 12.94
N VAL A 39 -67.41 -20.08 13.82
CA VAL A 39 -68.45 -20.35 14.83
C VAL A 39 -69.80 -20.18 14.14
N ASN A 40 -70.24 -21.24 13.48
CA ASN A 40 -71.57 -21.31 12.90
C ASN A 40 -72.51 -22.00 13.90
N GLY A 41 -73.42 -21.22 14.49
CA GLY A 41 -74.71 -21.66 15.03
C GLY A 41 -74.74 -22.77 16.08
N SER A 42 -74.72 -22.39 17.36
CA SER A 42 -75.70 -22.84 18.38
C SER A 42 -75.43 -22.10 19.69
N ASN A 43 -76.41 -21.33 20.16
CA ASN A 43 -76.36 -20.66 21.47
C ASN A 43 -76.06 -21.64 22.63
N ASP A 44 -76.38 -22.93 22.46
CA ASP A 44 -76.12 -23.97 23.45
C ASP A 44 -74.63 -24.35 23.57
N ALA A 45 -73.87 -24.35 22.47
CA ALA A 45 -72.45 -24.68 22.50
C ALA A 45 -71.62 -23.58 23.19
N LEU A 46 -71.99 -22.32 22.96
CA LEU A 46 -71.40 -21.15 23.63
C LEU A 46 -71.72 -21.14 25.13
N SER A 47 -72.95 -21.50 25.51
CA SER A 47 -73.34 -21.62 26.92
C SER A 47 -72.58 -22.74 27.66
N THR A 48 -72.23 -23.82 26.95
CA THR A 48 -71.51 -24.97 27.52
C THR A 48 -70.02 -24.69 27.68
N VAL A 49 -69.41 -24.01 26.70
CA VAL A 49 -68.01 -23.56 26.80
C VAL A 49 -67.86 -22.49 27.88
N LEU A 50 -68.80 -21.54 27.98
CA LEU A 50 -68.83 -20.57 29.07
C LEU A 50 -69.01 -21.25 30.43
N ARG A 51 -69.87 -22.27 30.54
CA ARG A 51 -70.04 -23.03 31.79
C ARG A 51 -68.80 -23.84 32.17
N ASN A 52 -68.05 -24.37 31.21
CA ASN A 52 -66.82 -25.12 31.51
C ASN A 52 -65.63 -24.20 31.83
N VAL A 53 -65.56 -23.01 31.24
CA VAL A 53 -64.50 -22.03 31.55
C VAL A 53 -64.80 -21.27 32.86
N LEU A 54 -66.08 -20.99 33.16
CA LEU A 54 -66.48 -20.30 34.39
C LEU A 54 -66.75 -21.26 35.55
N GLY A 55 -67.12 -22.52 35.30
CA GLY A 55 -67.51 -23.49 36.33
C GLY A 55 -66.36 -23.94 37.23
N ASP A 56 -65.12 -23.97 36.71
CA ASP A 56 -63.94 -24.40 37.47
C ASP A 56 -63.25 -23.27 38.26
N GLN A 57 -63.66 -22.00 38.08
CA GLN A 57 -63.16 -20.86 38.87
C GLN A 57 -64.11 -20.37 39.96
N VAL A 58 -65.29 -20.97 40.10
CA VAL A 58 -66.23 -20.66 41.19
C VAL A 58 -65.95 -21.60 42.37
N THR A 59 -64.76 -21.51 42.93
CA THR A 59 -64.50 -21.94 44.31
C THR A 59 -64.15 -20.72 45.15
N GLU A 60 -65.16 -20.28 45.91
CA GLU A 60 -65.04 -19.54 47.17
C GLU A 60 -64.09 -18.32 47.19
N ARG A 61 -64.51 -17.19 46.60
CA ARG A 61 -64.17 -15.87 47.17
C ARG A 61 -65.00 -14.66 46.74
N ASP A 62 -65.84 -14.73 45.70
CA ASP A 62 -66.60 -13.56 45.24
C ASP A 62 -68.12 -13.80 45.32
N SER A 63 -68.66 -13.89 46.54
CA SER A 63 -70.09 -13.63 46.76
C SER A 63 -70.32 -12.12 46.74
N HIS A 64 -71.15 -11.66 45.79
CA HIS A 64 -71.65 -10.29 45.58
C HIS A 64 -70.94 -9.41 44.54
N LYS A 65 -70.34 -9.95 43.47
CA LYS A 65 -70.13 -9.13 42.26
C LYS A 65 -71.38 -9.15 41.38
N THR A 66 -72.00 -7.99 41.16
CA THR A 66 -73.14 -7.88 40.26
C THR A 66 -72.70 -8.16 38.81
N LEU A 67 -73.61 -8.63 37.93
CA LEU A 67 -73.33 -8.83 36.50
C LEU A 67 -72.70 -7.58 35.84
N GLY A 68 -73.00 -6.39 36.35
CA GLY A 68 -72.41 -5.13 35.93
C GLY A 68 -70.91 -5.02 36.23
N GLU A 69 -70.45 -5.55 37.37
CA GLU A 69 -69.04 -5.53 37.78
C GLU A 69 -68.18 -6.46 36.90
N TYR A 70 -68.68 -7.66 36.58
CA TYR A 70 -67.99 -8.56 35.64
C TYR A 70 -67.85 -7.95 34.24
N ARG A 71 -68.89 -7.25 33.76
CA ARG A 71 -68.81 -6.53 32.48
C ARG A 71 -67.82 -5.37 32.53
N ALA A 72 -67.80 -4.62 33.63
CA ALA A 72 -66.85 -3.53 33.82
C ALA A 72 -65.40 -4.04 33.85
N GLU A 73 -65.15 -5.17 34.53
CA GLU A 73 -63.84 -5.81 34.59
C GLU A 73 -63.38 -6.32 33.22
N LEU A 74 -64.26 -6.98 32.46
CA LEU A 74 -63.97 -7.42 31.09
C LEU A 74 -63.66 -6.24 30.14
N ILE A 75 -64.43 -5.14 30.25
CA ILE A 75 -64.16 -3.93 29.46
C ILE A 75 -62.81 -3.32 29.88
N ALA A 76 -62.49 -3.31 31.17
CA ALA A 76 -61.23 -2.78 31.67
C ALA A 76 -60.03 -3.61 31.19
N THR A 77 -60.13 -4.93 31.19
CA THR A 77 -59.06 -5.82 30.69
C THR A 77 -58.88 -5.70 29.18
N GLU A 78 -59.96 -5.64 28.41
CA GLU A 78 -59.87 -5.41 26.96
C GLU A 78 -59.30 -4.03 26.62
N LEU A 79 -59.71 -2.99 27.35
CA LEU A 79 -59.15 -1.65 27.17
C LEU A 79 -57.67 -1.61 27.55
N ALA A 80 -57.26 -2.31 28.61
CA ALA A 80 -55.86 -2.45 28.98
C ALA A 80 -55.07 -3.21 27.90
N SER A 81 -55.61 -4.30 27.36
CA SER A 81 -54.97 -5.09 26.29
C SER A 81 -54.84 -4.30 24.99
N ALA A 82 -55.85 -3.50 24.65
CA ALA A 82 -55.84 -2.60 23.49
C ALA A 82 -54.81 -1.49 23.66
N LYS A 83 -54.72 -0.87 24.85
CA LYS A 83 -53.68 0.14 25.16
C LYS A 83 -52.27 -0.44 25.11
N ALA A 84 -52.07 -1.68 25.59
CA ALA A 84 -50.78 -2.36 25.51
C ALA A 84 -50.38 -2.63 24.05
N ARG A 85 -51.32 -3.09 23.22
CA ARG A 85 -51.11 -3.28 21.77
C ARG A 85 -50.80 -1.96 21.07
N GLU A 86 -51.51 -0.90 21.38
CA GLU A 86 -51.27 0.44 20.84
C GLU A 86 -49.86 0.95 21.23
N ALA A 87 -49.48 0.80 22.49
CA ALA A 87 -48.14 1.19 22.96
C ALA A 87 -47.04 0.40 22.24
N ALA A 88 -47.21 -0.92 22.05
CA ALA A 88 -46.27 -1.75 21.32
C ALA A 88 -46.13 -1.32 19.85
N LEU A 89 -47.24 -1.03 19.17
CA LEU A 89 -47.23 -0.54 17.80
C LEU A 89 -46.57 0.84 17.68
N ARG A 90 -46.77 1.74 18.65
CA ARG A 90 -46.10 3.05 18.67
C ARG A 90 -44.58 2.92 18.80
N VAL A 91 -44.10 2.00 19.64
CA VAL A 91 -42.66 1.70 19.76
C VAL A 91 -42.11 1.16 18.45
N GLU A 92 -42.83 0.25 17.80
CA GLU A 92 -42.40 -0.34 16.53
C GLU A 92 -42.36 0.69 15.39
N ILE A 93 -43.36 1.59 15.32
CA ILE A 93 -43.35 2.71 14.37
C ILE A 93 -42.14 3.63 14.63
N ALA A 94 -41.81 3.90 15.89
CA ALA A 94 -40.64 4.72 16.22
C ALA A 94 -39.33 4.02 15.80
N ARG A 95 -39.22 2.71 16.01
CA ARG A 95 -38.08 1.88 15.57
C ARG A 95 -37.92 1.91 14.05
N LEU A 96 -39.01 1.63 13.32
CA LEU A 96 -38.98 1.62 11.85
C LEU A 96 -38.67 3.01 11.27
N LYS A 97 -39.15 4.09 11.90
CA LYS A 97 -38.78 5.45 11.50
C LYS A 97 -37.28 5.69 11.68
N LEU A 98 -36.71 5.26 12.80
CA LEU A 98 -35.27 5.39 13.04
C LEU A 98 -34.45 4.59 12.01
N GLU A 99 -34.88 3.37 11.68
CA GLU A 99 -34.23 2.55 10.65
C GLU A 99 -34.37 3.14 9.25
N SER A 100 -35.51 3.75 8.92
CA SER A 100 -35.67 4.44 7.64
C SER A 100 -34.77 5.68 7.53
N ALA A 101 -34.57 6.40 8.64
CA ALA A 101 -33.69 7.55 8.68
C ALA A 101 -32.22 7.14 8.55
N SER A 102 -31.79 6.06 9.21
CA SER A 102 -30.44 5.55 9.06
C SER A 102 -30.17 5.00 7.65
N ALA A 103 -31.16 4.34 7.03
CA ALA A 103 -31.05 3.91 5.63
C ALA A 103 -30.95 5.08 4.65
N ALA A 104 -31.64 6.19 4.91
CA ALA A 104 -31.50 7.40 4.11
C ALA A 104 -30.10 8.03 4.25
N ASP A 105 -29.55 8.07 5.47
CA ASP A 105 -28.20 8.58 5.70
C ASP A 105 -27.13 7.73 5.02
N THR A 106 -27.24 6.39 5.10
CA THR A 106 -26.30 5.50 4.39
C THR A 106 -26.39 5.65 2.88
N GLN A 107 -27.59 5.88 2.32
CA GLN A 107 -27.75 6.15 0.89
C GLN A 107 -27.02 7.43 0.46
N VAL A 108 -27.13 8.51 1.24
CA VAL A 108 -26.41 9.77 0.98
C VAL A 108 -24.89 9.55 1.05
N GLN A 109 -24.41 8.76 2.02
CA GLN A 109 -22.98 8.42 2.11
C GLN A 109 -22.50 7.61 0.91
N ILE A 110 -23.29 6.63 0.44
CA ILE A 110 -22.97 5.83 -0.75
C ILE A 110 -22.88 6.71 -2.00
N GLU A 111 -23.82 7.63 -2.18
CA GLU A 111 -23.80 8.57 -3.31
C GLU A 111 -22.59 9.51 -3.24
N GLY A 112 -22.26 10.01 -2.05
CA GLY A 112 -21.04 10.80 -1.84
C GLY A 112 -19.76 10.04 -2.17
N LEU A 113 -19.65 8.77 -1.76
CA LEU A 113 -18.50 7.93 -2.07
C LEU A 113 -18.39 7.60 -3.57
N ARG A 114 -19.52 7.38 -4.26
CA ARG A 114 -19.54 7.16 -5.71
C ARG A 114 -19.00 8.37 -6.45
N LEU A 115 -19.47 9.56 -6.09
CA LEU A 115 -18.98 10.82 -6.67
C LEU A 115 -17.47 10.99 -6.44
N ALA A 116 -16.98 10.70 -5.24
CA ALA A 116 -15.55 10.79 -4.94
C ALA A 116 -14.69 9.83 -5.78
N VAL A 117 -15.17 8.59 -6.00
CA VAL A 117 -14.48 7.60 -6.84
C VAL A 117 -14.44 8.04 -8.30
N ASP A 118 -15.53 8.63 -8.82
CA ASP A 118 -15.58 9.08 -10.21
C ASP A 118 -14.63 10.27 -10.43
N LEU A 119 -14.58 11.23 -9.50
CA LEU A 119 -13.61 12.34 -9.53
C LEU A 119 -12.15 11.85 -9.48
N GLU A 120 -11.86 10.84 -8.66
CA GLU A 120 -10.52 10.25 -8.60
C GLU A 120 -10.13 9.58 -9.92
N ARG A 121 -11.07 8.89 -10.57
CA ARG A 121 -10.83 8.24 -11.87
C ARG A 121 -10.54 9.28 -12.96
N GLU A 122 -11.29 10.38 -13.00
CA GLU A 122 -11.05 11.48 -13.94
C GLU A 122 -9.66 12.10 -13.72
N ALA A 123 -9.27 12.35 -12.47
CA ALA A 123 -7.95 12.90 -12.14
C ALA A 123 -6.81 11.95 -12.57
N ARG A 124 -6.97 10.64 -12.39
CA ARG A 124 -5.99 9.65 -12.85
C ARG A 124 -5.88 9.63 -14.38
N GLN A 125 -7.01 9.66 -15.09
CA GLN A 125 -7.00 9.71 -16.55
C GLN A 125 -6.28 10.96 -17.08
N GLN A 126 -6.48 12.12 -16.45
CA GLN A 126 -5.76 13.35 -16.81
C GLN A 126 -4.26 13.24 -16.54
N ALA A 127 -3.87 12.63 -15.42
CA ALA A 127 -2.46 12.40 -15.10
C ALA A 127 -1.80 11.44 -16.11
N ASP A 128 -2.50 10.39 -16.54
CA ASP A 128 -2.00 9.42 -17.52
C ASP A 128 -1.80 10.07 -18.89
N LEU A 129 -2.74 10.92 -19.33
CA LEU A 129 -2.60 11.70 -20.57
C LEU A 129 -1.41 12.67 -20.48
N ALA A 130 -1.28 13.42 -19.38
CA ALA A 130 -0.15 14.33 -19.18
C ALA A 130 1.20 13.60 -19.13
N ALA A 131 1.24 12.39 -18.56
CA ALA A 131 2.44 11.56 -18.55
C ALA A 131 2.79 11.06 -19.95
N ALA A 132 1.81 10.68 -20.76
CA ALA A 132 2.01 10.29 -22.16
C ALA A 132 2.55 11.48 -22.99
N ASP A 133 1.96 12.66 -22.86
CA ASP A 133 2.42 13.88 -23.55
C ASP A 133 3.86 14.25 -23.15
N ALA A 134 4.18 14.17 -21.86
CA ALA A 134 5.54 14.42 -21.37
C ALA A 134 6.55 13.41 -21.92
N GLN A 135 6.15 12.13 -22.02
CA GLN A 135 6.99 11.09 -22.59
C GLN A 135 7.24 11.32 -24.09
N GLU A 136 6.22 11.74 -24.85
CA GLU A 136 6.37 12.09 -26.26
C GLU A 136 7.33 13.26 -26.46
N LEU A 137 7.23 14.31 -25.64
CA LEU A 137 8.17 15.43 -25.66
C LEU A 137 9.61 15.01 -25.36
N LEU A 138 9.81 14.10 -24.40
CA LEU A 138 11.14 13.56 -24.08
C LEU A 138 11.72 12.75 -25.23
N ASP A 139 10.89 11.94 -25.89
CA ASP A 139 11.33 11.11 -27.01
C ASP A 139 11.61 11.95 -28.27
N ALA A 140 10.83 13.00 -28.53
CA ALA A 140 11.14 13.99 -29.56
C ALA A 140 12.47 14.71 -29.27
N ALA A 141 12.70 15.15 -28.03
CA ALA A 141 13.96 15.77 -27.62
C ALA A 141 15.17 14.82 -27.71
N ARG A 142 14.97 13.51 -27.61
CA ARG A 142 16.02 12.51 -27.83
C ARG A 142 16.38 12.35 -29.30
N GLN A 143 15.41 12.44 -30.20
CA GLN A 143 15.64 12.28 -31.65
C GLN A 143 16.47 13.43 -32.24
N ASP A 144 16.27 14.66 -31.75
CA ASP A 144 17.00 15.84 -32.20
C ASP A 144 18.39 16.00 -31.58
N ARG A 145 18.78 15.14 -30.63
CA ARG A 145 20.10 15.20 -30.03
C ARG A 145 21.13 14.60 -30.99
N PRO A 146 22.04 15.39 -31.58
CA PRO A 146 23.10 14.82 -32.41
C PRO A 146 23.89 13.81 -31.58
N PRO A 147 24.27 12.65 -32.16
CA PRO A 147 25.05 11.66 -31.44
C PRO A 147 26.32 12.35 -30.90
N PRO A 148 26.67 12.13 -29.62
CA PRO A 148 27.89 12.70 -29.08
C PRO A 148 29.05 12.26 -29.96
N ARG A 149 29.83 13.22 -30.47
CA ARG A 149 31.02 12.92 -31.27
C ARG A 149 31.98 12.14 -30.37
N VAL A 150 32.06 10.83 -30.57
CA VAL A 150 32.69 9.85 -29.69
C VAL A 150 34.17 10.17 -29.38
N GLY A 151 34.84 10.97 -30.21
CA GLY A 151 36.21 11.45 -29.96
C GLY A 151 36.34 12.62 -28.96
N LYS A 152 35.38 13.56 -28.91
CA LYS A 152 35.53 14.77 -28.09
C LYS A 152 35.49 14.47 -26.59
N ILE A 153 34.60 13.56 -26.17
CA ILE A 153 34.45 13.22 -24.76
C ILE A 153 35.71 12.52 -24.24
N ARG A 154 36.31 11.62 -25.05
CA ARG A 154 37.57 10.95 -24.69
C ARG A 154 38.70 11.96 -24.52
N GLU A 155 38.86 12.89 -25.48
CA GLU A 155 39.87 13.96 -25.43
C GLU A 155 39.65 14.88 -24.23
N GLU A 156 38.41 15.30 -23.95
CA GLU A 156 38.06 16.12 -22.80
C GLU A 156 38.36 15.40 -21.47
N ILE A 157 38.00 14.12 -21.35
CA ILE A 157 38.29 13.31 -20.17
C ILE A 157 39.80 13.16 -19.99
N GLU A 158 40.55 12.94 -21.05
CA GLU A 158 42.01 12.84 -21.00
C GLU A 158 42.64 14.15 -20.50
N VAL A 159 42.21 15.30 -21.04
CA VAL A 159 42.66 16.63 -20.59
C VAL A 159 42.32 16.88 -19.13
N VAL A 160 41.10 16.54 -18.70
CA VAL A 160 40.65 16.71 -17.31
C VAL A 160 41.44 15.80 -16.36
N LEU A 161 41.67 14.54 -16.72
CA LEU A 161 42.43 13.60 -15.88
C LEU A 161 43.91 14.00 -15.80
N ALA A 162 44.51 14.45 -16.91
CA ALA A 162 45.87 14.98 -16.92
C ALA A 162 46.01 16.23 -16.03
N ALA A 163 45.02 17.13 -16.05
CA ALA A 163 45.01 18.33 -15.22
C ALA A 163 44.81 18.03 -13.72
N LEU A 164 43.87 17.12 -13.38
CA LEU A 164 43.53 16.82 -12.00
C LEU A 164 44.54 15.88 -11.32
N ILE A 165 45.15 14.97 -12.09
CA ILE A 165 45.96 13.86 -11.57
C ILE A 165 47.22 13.66 -12.43
N PRO A 166 48.14 14.64 -12.49
CA PRO A 166 49.27 14.67 -13.44
C PRO A 166 50.34 13.58 -13.24
N LYS A 167 50.27 12.81 -12.14
CA LYS A 167 51.21 11.71 -11.83
C LYS A 167 50.58 10.34 -12.05
N VAL A 168 49.56 10.27 -12.91
CA VAL A 168 48.87 9.04 -13.27
C VAL A 168 48.96 8.85 -14.78
N ARG A 169 49.45 7.69 -15.19
CA ARG A 169 49.44 7.20 -16.57
C ARG A 169 48.31 6.18 -16.70
N LEU A 170 47.28 6.53 -17.44
CA LEU A 170 46.20 5.61 -17.76
C LEU A 170 46.70 4.58 -18.79
N MET A 171 46.37 3.32 -18.55
CA MET A 171 46.80 2.22 -19.41
C MET A 171 45.64 1.69 -20.25
N ARG A 172 45.96 1.20 -21.44
CA ARG A 172 45.04 0.44 -22.31
C ARG A 172 43.73 1.21 -22.58
N ASP A 173 42.61 0.50 -22.49
CA ASP A 173 41.26 0.95 -22.83
C ASP A 173 40.61 1.70 -21.65
N SER A 174 41.38 2.11 -20.63
CA SER A 174 40.86 2.78 -19.42
C SER A 174 40.06 4.04 -19.73
N LEU A 175 40.47 4.80 -20.76
CA LEU A 175 39.74 5.99 -21.18
C LEU A 175 38.37 5.65 -21.76
N ASP A 176 38.28 4.57 -22.52
CA ASP A 176 37.03 4.12 -23.13
C ASP A 176 36.08 3.58 -22.04
N VAL A 177 36.61 2.82 -21.08
CA VAL A 177 35.86 2.36 -19.90
C VAL A 177 35.33 3.55 -19.09
N VAL A 178 36.15 4.57 -18.86
CA VAL A 178 35.73 5.79 -18.14
C VAL A 178 34.64 6.55 -18.89
N ALA A 179 34.83 6.77 -20.20
CA ALA A 179 33.88 7.48 -21.03
C ALA A 179 32.51 6.78 -21.11
N ALA A 180 32.49 5.45 -20.97
CA ALA A 180 31.28 4.65 -21.08
C ALA A 180 30.34 4.70 -19.86
N GLY A 181 30.74 5.20 -18.69
CA GLY A 181 29.79 5.22 -17.57
C GLY A 181 30.24 5.66 -16.18
N PHE A 182 31.50 6.02 -15.94
CA PHE A 182 31.96 6.30 -14.57
C PHE A 182 31.80 7.77 -14.19
N SER A 183 30.74 8.11 -13.44
CA SER A 183 30.39 9.50 -13.16
C SER A 183 31.04 10.11 -11.90
N VAL A 184 31.02 9.41 -10.74
CA VAL A 184 31.40 10.06 -9.45
C VAL A 184 32.49 9.31 -8.68
N GLY A 185 32.52 7.97 -8.73
CA GLY A 185 33.48 7.16 -7.99
C GLY A 185 34.92 7.22 -8.54
N LEU A 186 35.07 7.61 -9.81
CA LEU A 186 36.32 7.57 -10.55
C LEU A 186 37.41 8.41 -9.91
N TYR A 187 37.15 9.69 -9.68
CA TYR A 187 38.19 10.63 -9.25
C TYR A 187 38.72 10.34 -7.84
N ARG A 188 37.89 9.77 -6.96
CA ARG A 188 38.27 9.48 -5.56
C ARG A 188 39.31 8.37 -5.43
N GLY A 189 39.40 7.47 -6.42
CA GLY A 189 40.42 6.42 -6.46
C GLY A 189 41.81 7.00 -6.70
N PRO A 190 42.08 7.51 -7.92
CA PRO A 190 43.38 8.03 -8.31
C PRO A 190 43.77 9.32 -7.58
N ALA A 191 42.84 10.15 -7.09
CA ALA A 191 43.19 11.30 -6.27
C ALA A 191 43.95 10.90 -4.99
N LYS A 192 43.64 9.74 -4.39
CA LYS A 192 44.37 9.22 -3.23
C LYS A 192 45.78 8.73 -3.57
N LEU A 193 46.07 8.43 -4.85
CA LEU A 193 47.40 8.04 -5.29
C LEU A 193 48.36 9.24 -5.30
N ARG A 194 47.84 10.47 -5.40
CA ARG A 194 48.68 11.69 -5.39
C ARG A 194 49.47 11.85 -4.10
N THR A 195 48.92 11.40 -2.97
CA THR A 195 49.55 11.50 -1.64
C THR A 195 50.28 10.22 -1.24
N ALA A 196 49.98 9.09 -1.87
CA ALA A 196 50.65 7.83 -1.61
C ALA A 196 51.96 7.77 -2.41
N ILE A 197 53.10 7.72 -1.72
CA ILE A 197 54.40 7.40 -2.31
C ILE A 197 54.85 6.07 -1.71
N GLY A 198 54.88 5.01 -2.51
CA GLY A 198 55.38 3.68 -2.12
C GLY A 198 54.41 2.80 -1.30
N ARG A 199 53.58 3.37 -0.41
CA ARG A 199 52.61 2.58 0.37
C ARG A 199 51.18 3.07 0.14
N LEU A 200 50.33 2.18 -0.38
CA LEU A 200 48.92 2.47 -0.61
C LEU A 200 48.11 2.37 0.70
N PRO A 201 47.19 3.31 0.96
CA PRO A 201 46.33 3.25 2.14
C PRO A 201 45.27 2.13 2.00
N PRO A 202 44.67 1.61 3.08
CA PRO A 202 43.42 0.86 2.96
C PRO A 202 42.35 1.70 2.20
N PRO A 203 41.60 1.15 1.23
CA PRO A 203 41.23 -0.26 1.04
C PRO A 203 41.93 -0.99 -0.15
N TRP A 204 43.13 -0.57 -0.57
CA TRP A 204 43.84 -1.24 -1.66
C TRP A 204 44.27 -2.68 -1.27
N LYS A 205 43.98 -3.67 -2.13
CA LYS A 205 44.35 -5.07 -1.94
C LYS A 205 45.46 -5.45 -2.90
N LYS A 206 46.47 -6.19 -2.43
CA LYS A 206 47.52 -6.72 -3.31
C LYS A 206 46.93 -7.81 -4.20
N LEU A 207 47.18 -7.76 -5.50
CA LEU A 207 46.64 -8.73 -6.45
C LEU A 207 47.45 -10.03 -6.39
N LYS A 208 46.78 -11.17 -6.20
CA LYS A 208 47.46 -12.47 -6.10
C LYS A 208 48.10 -12.85 -7.44
N GLY A 209 49.38 -13.22 -7.43
CA GLY A 209 50.13 -13.57 -8.63
C GLY A 209 50.70 -12.38 -9.40
N LEU A 210 50.38 -11.14 -9.00
CA LEU A 210 50.90 -9.91 -9.60
C LEU A 210 51.47 -9.01 -8.50
N GLU A 211 52.70 -9.31 -8.08
CA GLU A 211 53.31 -8.76 -6.86
C GLU A 211 53.50 -7.24 -6.85
N GLN A 212 53.46 -6.59 -8.01
CA GLN A 212 53.61 -5.14 -8.14
C GLN A 212 52.27 -4.40 -8.28
N TRP A 213 51.17 -5.15 -8.41
CA TRP A 213 49.86 -4.60 -8.71
C TRP A 213 48.93 -4.63 -7.49
N TRP A 214 48.14 -3.57 -7.38
CA TRP A 214 47.15 -3.38 -6.34
C TRP A 214 45.79 -3.13 -6.95
N GLU A 215 44.77 -3.72 -6.35
CA GLU A 215 43.38 -3.62 -6.79
C GLU A 215 42.54 -2.85 -5.77
N ARG A 216 41.60 -2.07 -6.27
CA ARG A 216 40.54 -1.48 -5.47
C ARG A 216 39.23 -1.51 -6.24
N HIS A 217 38.15 -1.84 -5.54
CA HIS A 217 36.80 -1.71 -6.08
C HIS A 217 36.36 -0.25 -6.04
N MET A 218 35.66 0.18 -7.07
CA MET A 218 35.08 1.51 -7.17
C MET A 218 33.64 1.41 -7.67
N SER A 219 32.80 2.34 -7.23
CA SER A 219 31.44 2.45 -7.75
C SER A 219 31.44 3.12 -9.12
N ASP A 220 30.63 2.59 -10.03
CA ASP A 220 30.35 3.17 -11.34
C ASP A 220 29.21 4.22 -11.31
N GLY A 221 28.50 4.31 -10.18
CA GLY A 221 27.33 5.16 -9.98
C GLY A 221 26.02 4.38 -9.88
N GLN A 222 26.00 3.11 -10.30
CA GLN A 222 24.88 2.18 -10.12
C GLN A 222 25.22 1.07 -9.13
N ASP A 223 26.43 0.50 -9.21
CA ASP A 223 26.90 -0.58 -8.36
C ASP A 223 28.40 -0.44 -8.00
N ASP A 224 29.01 -1.51 -7.47
CA ASP A 224 30.45 -1.66 -7.18
C ASP A 224 31.17 -2.55 -8.22
N ALA A 225 30.84 -2.43 -9.52
CA ALA A 225 31.43 -3.22 -10.60
C ALA A 225 32.77 -2.68 -11.10
N GLY A 226 33.12 -1.42 -10.81
CA GLY A 226 34.39 -0.86 -11.24
C GLY A 226 35.60 -1.45 -10.50
N ARG A 227 36.70 -1.63 -11.21
CA ARG A 227 37.99 -2.08 -10.68
C ARG A 227 39.08 -1.12 -11.11
N ILE A 228 39.93 -0.74 -10.15
CA ILE A 228 41.14 0.03 -10.43
C ILE A 228 42.33 -0.83 -10.07
N TYR A 229 43.21 -1.05 -11.04
CA TYR A 229 44.51 -1.69 -10.86
C TYR A 229 45.60 -0.63 -10.93
N VAL A 230 46.52 -0.65 -9.96
CA VAL A 230 47.60 0.35 -9.90
C VAL A 230 48.95 -0.29 -9.62
N ARG A 231 49.99 0.27 -10.24
CA ARG A 231 51.39 -0.02 -9.96
C ARG A 231 52.15 1.30 -9.89
N PHE A 232 53.09 1.42 -8.96
CA PHE A 232 53.98 2.57 -8.94
C PHE A 232 55.23 2.28 -9.78
N SER A 233 55.44 3.05 -10.84
CA SER A 233 56.68 3.01 -11.62
C SER A 233 57.75 3.80 -10.89
N THR A 234 58.78 3.11 -10.40
CA THR A 234 59.90 3.74 -9.67
C THR A 234 60.78 4.58 -10.60
N THR A 235 60.91 4.19 -11.86
CA THR A 235 61.69 4.89 -12.90
C THR A 235 61.10 6.27 -13.19
N ASP A 236 59.80 6.30 -13.51
CA ASP A 236 59.13 7.54 -13.91
C ASP A 236 58.57 8.33 -12.73
N ARG A 237 58.52 7.71 -11.54
CA ARG A 237 57.81 8.22 -10.34
C ARG A 237 56.35 8.56 -10.62
N ILE A 238 55.72 7.76 -11.47
CA ILE A 238 54.32 7.89 -11.92
C ILE A 238 53.55 6.62 -11.57
N TRP A 239 52.26 6.77 -11.31
CA TRP A 239 51.34 5.65 -11.12
C TRP A 239 50.81 5.16 -12.47
N ASP A 240 51.08 3.91 -12.81
CA ASP A 240 50.39 3.21 -13.89
C ASP A 240 49.01 2.77 -13.36
N VAL A 241 47.95 3.19 -14.04
CA VAL A 241 46.56 2.95 -13.61
C VAL A 241 45.76 2.31 -14.75
N LEU A 242 45.16 1.16 -14.48
CA LEU A 242 44.21 0.49 -15.36
C LEU A 242 42.83 0.50 -14.70
N ILE A 243 41.84 1.05 -15.38
CA ILE A 243 40.43 1.05 -14.95
C ILE A 243 39.70 0.01 -15.80
N SER A 244 39.00 -0.90 -15.12
CA SER A 244 38.34 -2.05 -15.73
C SER A 244 36.93 -2.16 -15.19
N HIS A 245 36.01 -2.62 -16.04
CA HIS A 245 34.70 -3.06 -15.61
C HIS A 245 34.74 -4.53 -15.19
N LYS A 246 33.89 -4.95 -14.23
CA LYS A 246 33.85 -6.33 -13.75
C LYS A 246 33.74 -7.38 -14.87
N SER A 247 33.05 -7.06 -15.96
CA SER A 247 32.92 -7.94 -17.14
C SER A 247 34.24 -8.16 -17.90
N GLU A 248 35.19 -7.24 -17.80
CA GLU A 248 36.47 -7.27 -18.54
C GLU A 248 37.65 -7.72 -17.68
N GLN A 249 37.42 -7.95 -16.37
CA GLN A 249 38.43 -8.28 -15.38
C GLN A 249 39.39 -9.40 -15.81
N SER A 250 38.87 -10.51 -16.34
CA SER A 250 39.72 -11.65 -16.73
C SER A 250 40.71 -11.29 -17.86
N ARG A 251 40.24 -10.50 -18.85
CA ARG A 251 41.05 -10.02 -19.97
C ARG A 251 42.13 -9.04 -19.50
N ASP A 252 41.79 -8.20 -18.53
CA ASP A 252 42.70 -7.19 -17.98
C ASP A 252 43.75 -7.78 -17.06
N ILE A 253 43.39 -8.70 -16.16
CA ILE A 253 44.35 -9.42 -15.33
C ILE A 253 45.36 -10.19 -16.18
N THR A 254 44.89 -10.84 -17.25
CA THR A 254 45.78 -11.56 -18.18
C THR A 254 46.76 -10.62 -18.89
N TRP A 255 46.33 -9.38 -19.18
CA TRP A 255 47.20 -8.36 -19.77
C TRP A 255 48.20 -7.81 -18.76
N LEU A 256 47.77 -7.52 -17.53
CA LEU A 256 48.62 -7.06 -16.43
C LEU A 256 49.74 -8.06 -16.10
N ALA A 257 49.48 -9.36 -16.25
CA ALA A 257 50.49 -10.41 -16.07
C ALA A 257 51.62 -10.40 -17.10
N ARG A 258 51.47 -9.64 -18.19
CA ARG A 258 52.48 -9.49 -19.25
C ARG A 258 53.26 -8.18 -19.16
N GLN A 259 52.92 -7.28 -18.22
CA GLN A 259 53.52 -5.95 -18.03
C GLN A 259 54.54 -5.94 -16.88
#